data_AF-A0AAV6A0H2-F1
#
_entry.id   AF-A0AAV6A0H2-F1
#
_cell.length_a   1.000
_cell.length_b   1.000
_cell.length_c   1.000
_cell.angle_alpha   90.00
_cell.angle_beta   90.00
_cell.angle_gamma   90.00
#
_symmetry.space_group_name_H-M   'P 1'
#
loop_
_entity.id
_entity.type
_entity.pdbx_description
1 polymer ?
#
loop_
_entity_poly.entity_id
_entity_poly.type
_entity_poly.pdbx_seq_one_letter_code
_entity_poly.pdbx_strand_id
1 'polypeptide(L)'
;KNRLTYYLRRARKGEEVIVTERGRPIAILKSLQEVDRVATLETRLARLAALGIVTLPTRKRFGRARPARIVGSSVSRAILEDRR
;
A
#
# COMPACT_ATOMS: atom_id res chain seq x y z
N LYS A 1 -37.87 -7.15 7.69
CA LYS A 1 -37.60 -5.75 8.10
C LYS A 1 -36.09 -5.53 8.12
N ASN A 2 -35.52 -4.85 7.12
CA ASN A 2 -34.07 -4.71 6.99
C ASN A 2 -33.58 -3.57 7.93
N ARG A 3 -32.69 -3.84 8.90
CA ARG A 3 -32.21 -2.85 9.89
C ARG A 3 -30.81 -2.30 9.55
N LEU A 4 -30.46 -2.26 8.26
CA LEU A 4 -29.12 -1.88 7.82
C LEU A 4 -28.67 -0.53 8.38
N THR A 5 -29.52 0.50 8.35
CA THR A 5 -29.23 1.83 8.91
C THR A 5 -28.84 1.79 10.39
N TYR A 6 -29.48 0.92 11.17
CA TYR A 6 -29.16 0.76 12.59
C TYR A 6 -27.76 0.18 12.79
N TYR A 7 -27.40 -0.86 12.02
CA TYR A 7 -26.07 -1.47 12.10
C TYR A 7 -24.97 -0.55 11.55
N LEU A 8 -25.24 0.20 10.47
CA LEU A 8 -24.32 1.22 9.97
C LEU A 8 -24.04 2.32 11.01
N ARG A 9 -25.06 2.73 11.78
CA ARG A 9 -24.89 3.72 12.86
C ARG A 9 -24.04 3.18 14.00
N ARG A 10 -24.20 1.90 14.36
CA ARG A 10 -23.35 1.23 15.36
C ARG A 10 -21.90 1.09 14.87
N ALA A 11 -21.71 0.62 13.64
CA ALA A 11 -20.39 0.54 13.02
C ALA A 11 -19.67 1.89 12.98
N ARG A 12 -20.39 2.99 12.65
CA ARG A 12 -19.84 4.35 12.67
C ARG A 12 -19.41 4.82 14.07
N LYS A 13 -20.07 4.33 15.12
CA LYS A 13 -19.71 4.63 16.52
C LYS A 13 -18.51 3.83 17.03
N GLY A 14 -17.97 2.93 16.22
CA GLY A 14 -16.83 2.09 16.58
C GLY A 14 -17.19 0.68 17.05
N GLU A 15 -18.42 0.24 16.81
CA GLU A 15 -18.85 -1.11 17.18
C GLU A 15 -18.63 -2.06 16.00
N GLU A 16 -17.97 -3.20 16.24
CA GLU A 16 -17.83 -4.23 15.20
C GLU A 16 -19.10 -5.08 15.12
N VAL A 17 -19.68 -5.20 13.91
CA VAL A 17 -20.88 -6.02 13.68
C VAL A 17 -20.54 -7.16 12.72
N ILE A 18 -20.66 -8.40 13.19
CA ILE A 18 -20.48 -9.60 12.37
C ILE A 18 -21.78 -9.88 11.59
N VAL A 19 -21.67 -9.97 10.28
CA VAL A 19 -22.77 -10.35 9.39
C VAL A 19 -22.72 -11.86 9.17
N THR A 20 -23.81 -12.54 9.48
CA THR A 20 -23.92 -13.99 9.31
C THR A 20 -25.01 -14.35 8.31
N GLU A 21 -24.79 -15.45 7.58
CA GLU A 21 -25.78 -16.10 6.74
C GLU A 21 -25.96 -17.54 7.23
N ARG A 22 -27.18 -17.92 7.63
CA ARG A 22 -27.50 -19.25 8.19
C ARG A 22 -26.55 -19.66 9.34
N GLY A 23 -26.20 -18.69 10.20
CA GLY A 23 -25.29 -18.90 11.33
C GLY A 23 -23.80 -18.87 10.98
N ARG A 24 -23.44 -18.75 9.70
CA ARG A 24 -22.04 -18.67 9.25
C ARG A 24 -21.62 -17.21 9.05
N PRO A 25 -20.53 -16.73 9.68
CA PRO A 25 -19.98 -15.41 9.41
C PRO A 25 -19.56 -15.26 7.94
N ILE A 26 -20.01 -14.17 7.29
CA ILE A 26 -19.68 -13.87 5.88
C ILE A 26 -19.00 -12.51 5.71
N ALA A 27 -19.21 -11.57 6.63
CA ALA A 27 -18.61 -10.24 6.56
C ALA A 27 -18.54 -9.58 7.94
N ILE A 28 -17.74 -8.51 8.02
CA ILE A 28 -17.62 -7.65 9.20
C ILE A 28 -17.94 -6.22 8.76
N LEU A 29 -18.84 -5.56 9.50
CA LEU A 29 -19.16 -4.15 9.32
C LEU A 29 -18.49 -3.36 10.46
N LYS A 30 -17.53 -2.49 10.10
CA LYS A 30 -16.79 -1.64 11.05
C LYS A 30 -16.47 -0.28 10.44
N SER A 31 -16.22 0.73 11.29
CA SER A 31 -15.80 2.05 10.83
C SER A 31 -14.41 2.01 10.20
N LEU A 32 -14.25 2.62 9.02
CA LEU A 32 -12.94 2.77 8.40
C LEU A 32 -11.94 3.55 9.28
N GLN A 33 -12.43 4.47 10.11
CA GLN A 33 -11.58 5.24 11.02
C GLN A 33 -10.94 4.35 12.09
N GLU A 34 -11.65 3.32 12.55
CA GLU A 34 -11.10 2.33 13.46
C GLU A 34 -10.19 1.32 12.78
N VAL A 35 -10.52 0.95 11.53
CA VAL A 35 -9.60 0.16 10.70
C VAL A 35 -8.26 0.85 10.65
N ASP A 36 -8.22 2.15 10.38
CA ASP A 36 -6.96 2.89 10.29
C ASP A 36 -6.23 3.03 11.63
N ARG A 37 -6.95 3.07 12.77
CA ARG A 37 -6.35 3.14 14.12
C ARG A 37 -5.66 1.85 14.55
N VAL A 38 -6.26 0.70 14.23
CA VAL A 38 -5.75 -0.64 14.60
C VAL A 38 -4.92 -1.27 13.48
N ALA A 39 -4.97 -0.70 12.27
CA ALA A 39 -4.21 -1.19 11.13
C ALA A 39 -2.72 -1.09 11.36
N THR A 40 -2.06 -2.25 11.24
CA THR A 40 -0.62 -2.32 11.07
C THR A 40 -0.20 -1.57 9.80
N LEU A 41 1.10 -1.26 9.70
CA LEU A 41 1.65 -0.62 8.50
C LEU A 41 1.34 -1.43 7.23
N GLU A 42 1.41 -2.76 7.30
CA GLU A 42 1.09 -3.66 6.19
C GLU A 42 -0.37 -3.52 5.75
N THR A 43 -1.29 -3.39 6.70
CA THR A 43 -2.72 -3.23 6.41
C THR A 43 -2.98 -1.90 5.68
N ARG A 44 -2.31 -0.82 6.11
CA ARG A 44 -2.39 0.49 5.44
C ARG A 44 -1.80 0.43 4.03
N LEU A 45 -0.64 -0.21 3.87
CA LEU A 45 0.02 -0.39 2.57
C LEU A 45 -0.82 -1.24 1.61
N ALA A 46 -1.44 -2.32 2.08
CA ALA A 46 -2.33 -3.15 1.27
C ALA A 46 -3.54 -2.35 0.76
N ARG A 47 -4.14 -1.49 1.60
CA ARG A 47 -5.23 -0.59 1.20
C ARG A 47 -4.78 0.37 0.09
N LEU A 48 -3.63 1.01 0.25
CA LEU A 48 -3.09 1.93 -0.76
C LEU A 48 -2.75 1.22 -2.08
N ALA A 49 -2.28 -0.03 -1.99
CA ALA A 49 -2.03 -0.85 -3.17
C ALA A 49 -3.30 -1.25 -3.91
N ALA A 50 -4.37 -1.61 -3.19
CA ALA A 50 -5.67 -1.90 -3.78
C ALA A 50 -6.29 -0.66 -4.48
N LEU A 51 -5.97 0.54 -3.99
CA LEU A 51 -6.35 1.81 -4.63
C LEU A 51 -5.42 2.22 -5.79
N GLY A 52 -4.35 1.48 -6.07
CA GLY A 52 -3.36 1.79 -7.10
C GLY A 52 -2.44 2.98 -6.78
N ILE A 53 -2.45 3.48 -5.54
CA ILE A 53 -1.64 4.63 -5.12
C ILE A 53 -0.18 4.23 -4.87
N VAL A 54 0.04 2.99 -4.42
CA VAL A 54 1.36 2.44 -4.12
C VAL A 54 1.51 1.08 -4.78
N THR A 55 2.69 0.79 -5.34
CA THR A 55 3.05 -0.57 -5.74
C THR A 55 3.84 -1.23 -4.61
N LEU A 56 3.35 -2.37 -4.12
CA LEU A 56 4.07 -3.12 -3.09
C LEU A 56 5.35 -3.74 -3.66
N PRO A 57 6.43 -3.81 -2.87
CA PRO A 57 7.65 -4.48 -3.32
C PRO A 57 7.39 -5.97 -3.53
N THR A 58 7.56 -6.43 -4.77
CA THR A 58 7.45 -7.86 -5.14
C THR A 58 8.78 -8.60 -5.05
N ARG A 59 9.89 -7.87 -4.87
CA ARG A 59 11.26 -8.39 -4.81
C ARG A 59 12.03 -7.72 -3.67
N LYS A 60 13.09 -8.40 -3.20
CA LYS A 60 14.03 -7.82 -2.23
C LYS A 60 14.71 -6.57 -2.82
N ARG A 61 15.15 -5.69 -1.92
CA ARG A 61 15.81 -4.41 -2.24
C ARG A 61 16.89 -4.60 -3.31
N PHE A 62 16.99 -3.65 -4.23
CA PHE A 62 18.13 -3.59 -5.14
C PHE A 62 19.44 -3.60 -4.34
N GLY A 63 20.33 -4.53 -4.67
CA GLY A 63 21.65 -4.58 -4.08
C GLY A 63 22.50 -3.38 -4.48
N ARG A 64 23.63 -3.18 -3.80
CA ARG A 64 24.63 -2.19 -4.25
C ARG A 64 25.09 -2.55 -5.66
N ALA A 65 24.75 -1.71 -6.63
CA ALA A 65 25.26 -1.83 -7.98
C ALA A 65 26.73 -1.39 -8.00
N ARG A 66 27.58 -2.14 -8.71
CA ARG A 66 28.92 -1.67 -9.06
C ARG A 66 28.83 -0.84 -10.34
N PRO A 67 29.53 0.29 -10.45
CA PRO A 67 29.59 1.05 -11.70
C PRO A 67 30.06 0.15 -12.84
N ALA A 68 29.36 0.22 -13.98
CA ALA A 68 29.79 -0.44 -15.19
C ALA A 68 31.10 0.22 -15.68
N ARG A 69 32.11 -0.59 -16.01
CA ARG A 69 33.31 -0.08 -16.68
C ARG A 69 32.94 0.18 -18.14
N ILE A 70 33.02 1.44 -18.54
CA ILE A 70 32.80 1.85 -19.92
C ILE A 70 34.17 1.85 -20.61
N VAL A 71 34.24 1.23 -21.80
CA VAL A 71 35.43 1.30 -22.65
C VAL A 71 35.34 2.59 -23.45
N GLY A 72 36.28 3.52 -23.25
CA GLY A 72 36.31 4.80 -23.95
C GLY A 72 37.08 5.88 -23.18
N SER A 73 37.27 7.05 -23.81
CA SER A 73 37.78 8.24 -23.13
C SER A 73 36.83 8.65 -22.00
N SER A 74 37.39 9.22 -20.92
CA SER A 74 36.55 9.75 -19.85
C SER A 74 35.68 10.89 -20.39
N VAL A 75 34.47 11.02 -19.86
CA VAL A 75 33.59 12.17 -20.18
C VAL A 75 34.31 13.50 -19.93
N SER A 76 35.13 13.55 -18.87
CA SER A 76 35.99 14.70 -18.57
C SER A 76 36.95 15.04 -19.71
N ARG A 77 37.53 14.03 -20.37
CA ARG A 77 38.42 14.23 -21.52
C ARG A 77 37.65 14.72 -22.75
N ALA A 78 36.48 14.16 -23.03
CA ALA A 78 35.64 14.63 -24.15
C ALA A 78 35.26 16.12 -23.99
N ILE A 79 34.91 16.54 -22.77
CA ILE A 79 34.59 17.95 -22.47
C ILE A 79 35.81 18.87 -22.67
N LEU A 80 37.01 18.40 -22.34
CA LEU A 80 38.23 19.18 -22.55
C LEU A 80 38.61 19.29 -24.04
N GLU A 81 38.34 18.26 -24.83
CA GLU A 81 38.57 18.27 -26.28
C GLU A 81 37.58 19.19 -27.01
N ASP A 82 36.32 19.26 -26.57
CA ASP A 82 35.26 20.11 -27.16
C ASP A 82 35.42 21.62 -26.85
N ARG A 83 36.09 21.96 -25.74
CA ARG A 83 36.34 23.36 -25.33
C ARG A 83 37.54 24.02 -26.03
N ARG A 84 38.18 23.34 -26.97
CA ARG A 84 39.42 23.77 -27.61
C ARG A 84 39.16 24.24 -29.03
#